data_AF-A0A0C2DEQ8-F1
#
_entry.id   AF-A0A0C2DEQ8-F1
#
_cell.length_a   1.000
_cell.length_b   1.000
_cell.length_c   1.000
_cell.angle_alpha   90.00
_cell.angle_beta   90.00
_cell.angle_gamma   90.00
#
_symmetry.space_group_name_H-M   'P 1'
#
loop_
_entity.id
_entity.type
_entity.pdbx_description
1 polymer ?
#
loop_
_entity_poly.entity_id
_entity_poly.type
_entity_poly.pdbx_seq_one_letter_code
_entity_poly.pdbx_strand_id
1 'polypeptide(L)' 'MNCCKETTLELGRRLYELSDIGVPGYKCDAELMKPSKTVPTNVNSVRPADIKVVMALGDSLTRGIVENSHWV' A
#
# COMPACT_ATOMS: atom_id res chain seq x y z
N MET A 1 3.35 -1.90 5.40
CA MET A 1 2.69 -1.98 4.09
C MET A 1 2.38 -3.40 3.69
N ASN A 2 1.13 -3.78 3.93
CA ASN A 2 0.56 -5.05 3.47
C ASN A 2 -0.25 -4.89 2.18
N CYS A 3 -0.04 -3.81 1.41
CA CYS A 3 -0.84 -3.51 0.23
C CYS A 3 -0.90 -4.68 -0.78
N CYS A 4 0.10 -5.57 -0.75
CA CYS A 4 0.14 -6.80 -1.56
C CYS A 4 0.57 -8.06 -0.79
N LYS A 5 0.65 -7.98 0.55
CA LYS A 5 1.02 -9.14 1.38
C LYS A 5 -0.17 -10.04 1.70
N GLU A 6 -1.34 -9.76 1.15
CA GLU A 6 -2.53 -10.60 1.33
C GLU A 6 -2.76 -11.42 0.05
N THR A 7 -2.14 -12.60 -0.03
CA THR A 7 -2.62 -13.61 -0.98
C THR A 7 -2.31 -15.01 -0.51
N THR A 8 -2.82 -15.42 0.65
CA THR A 8 -3.22 -16.82 0.85
C THR A 8 -4.00 -16.97 2.15
N LEU A 9 -5.22 -17.50 2.01
CA LEU A 9 -6.09 -18.01 3.09
C LEU A 9 -6.73 -16.93 3.95
N GLU A 10 -8.03 -16.68 3.72
CA GLU A 10 -9.09 -16.58 4.73
C GLU A 10 -10.39 -16.23 3.99
N LEU A 11 -11.42 -17.02 4.25
CA LEU A 11 -12.76 -16.89 3.70
C LEU A 11 -13.41 -15.60 4.23
N GLY A 12 -13.77 -14.66 3.36
CA GLY A 12 -14.77 -13.65 3.73
C GLY A 12 -14.57 -12.25 3.17
N ARG A 13 -15.21 -12.00 2.03
CA ARG A 13 -15.99 -10.77 1.75
C ARG A 13 -15.43 -9.45 2.32
N ARG A 14 -14.46 -8.87 1.63
CA ARG A 14 -14.62 -7.52 1.06
C ARG A 14 -13.64 -7.42 -0.10
N LEU A 15 -14.15 -7.55 -1.32
CA LEU A 15 -13.34 -7.43 -2.53
C LEU A 15 -12.60 -6.10 -2.47
N TYR A 16 -11.33 -6.13 -2.84
CA TYR A 16 -10.48 -4.99 -3.18
C TYR A 16 -11.09 -4.15 -4.32
N GLU A 17 -12.28 -3.59 -4.10
CA GLU A 17 -12.61 -2.35 -4.77
C GLU A 17 -11.76 -1.29 -4.07
N LEU A 18 -10.81 -0.73 -4.81
CA LEU A 18 -10.40 0.63 -4.53
C LEU A 18 -11.57 1.52 -5.00
N SER A 19 -12.72 1.48 -4.29
CA SER A 19 -13.96 2.15 -4.70
C SER A 19 -13.75 3.67 -4.86
N ASP A 20 -12.73 4.22 -4.19
CA ASP A 20 -12.32 5.62 -4.25
C ASP A 20 -11.83 6.08 -5.64
N ILE A 21 -11.44 5.17 -6.53
CA ILE A 21 -11.04 5.49 -7.92
C ILE A 21 -12.02 4.95 -8.98
N GLY A 22 -13.12 4.31 -8.57
CA GLY A 22 -14.16 3.82 -9.49
C GLY A 22 -13.71 2.69 -10.43
N VAL A 23 -12.57 2.03 -10.19
CA VAL A 23 -12.07 0.92 -11.00
C VAL A 23 -12.43 -0.41 -10.32
N PRO A 24 -13.38 -1.19 -10.87
CA PRO A 24 -13.76 -2.46 -10.27
C PRO A 24 -12.63 -3.49 -10.41
N GLY A 25 -12.32 -4.20 -9.33
CA GLY A 25 -11.40 -5.34 -9.36
C GLY A 25 -9.91 -5.00 -9.50
N TYR A 26 -9.47 -3.82 -9.05
CA TYR A 26 -8.04 -3.47 -9.04
C TYR A 26 -7.24 -4.46 -8.17
N LYS A 27 -6.25 -5.10 -8.77
CA LYS A 27 -5.30 -5.98 -8.08
C LYS A 27 -3.91 -5.42 -8.23
N CYS A 28 -3.15 -5.48 -7.14
CA CYS A 28 -1.75 -5.11 -7.19
C CYS A 28 -0.96 -6.18 -7.94
N ASP A 29 -0.16 -5.76 -8.92
CA ASP A 29 0.75 -6.65 -9.61
C ASP A 29 1.92 -7.03 -8.69
N ALA A 30 2.04 -8.34 -8.40
CA ALA A 30 3.03 -8.86 -7.48
C ALA A 30 4.47 -8.69 -8.00
N GLU A 31 4.68 -8.56 -9.30
CA GLU A 31 6.00 -8.30 -9.87
C GLU A 31 6.40 -6.86 -9.64
N LEU A 32 5.51 -5.89 -9.91
CA LEU A 32 5.77 -4.46 -9.68
C LEU A 32 6.07 -4.12 -8.22
N MET A 33 5.52 -4.92 -7.30
CA MET A 33 5.66 -4.73 -5.85
C MET A 33 6.91 -5.39 -5.27
N LYS A 34 7.75 -6.01 -6.10
CA LYS A 34 9.08 -6.45 -5.68
C LYS A 34 10.01 -5.23 -5.53
N PRO A 35 10.84 -5.18 -4.47
CA PRO A 35 11.86 -4.15 -4.36
C PRO A 35 12.82 -4.20 -5.55
N SER A 36 13.43 -3.06 -5.87
CA SER A 36 14.46 -3.04 -6.89
C SER A 36 15.73 -3.73 -6.38
N LYS A 37 16.53 -4.31 -7.29
CA LYS A 37 17.75 -5.07 -6.91
C LYS A 37 18.79 -4.19 -6.21
N THR A 38 18.76 -2.90 -6.51
CA THR A 38 19.64 -1.86 -5.96
C THR A 38 18.83 -0.62 -5.64
N VAL A 39 19.33 0.24 -4.75
CA VAL A 39 18.68 1.54 -4.48
C VAL A 39 18.66 2.36 -5.78
N PRO A 40 17.48 2.80 -6.25
CA PRO A 40 17.37 3.57 -7.49
C PRO A 40 18.02 4.94 -7.31
N THR A 41 18.84 5.34 -8.28
CA THR A 41 19.47 6.68 -8.34
C THR A 41 18.71 7.65 -9.23
N ASN A 42 17.75 7.16 -10.02
CA ASN A 42 16.91 7.93 -10.92
C ASN A 42 15.43 7.62 -10.67
N VAL A 43 14.58 8.65 -10.68
CA VAL A 43 13.12 8.57 -10.52
C VAL A 43 12.45 7.60 -11.50
N ASN A 44 12.95 7.46 -12.73
CA ASN A 44 12.40 6.53 -13.73
C ASN A 44 12.64 5.05 -13.39
N SER A 45 13.53 4.76 -12.44
CA SER A 45 13.84 3.41 -11.97
C SER A 45 13.22 3.07 -10.61
N VAL A 46 12.52 4.03 -9.99
CA VAL A 46 11.89 3.85 -8.69
C VAL A 46 10.67 2.95 -8.81
N ARG A 47 10.64 1.90 -7.99
CA ARG A 47 9.47 1.02 -7.86
C ARG A 47 8.70 1.39 -6.60
N PRO A 48 7.39 1.07 -6.52
CA PRO A 48 6.59 1.38 -5.33
C PRO A 48 7.20 0.85 -4.02
N ALA A 49 7.82 -0.33 -4.07
CA ALA A 49 8.47 -0.96 -2.92
C ALA A 49 9.72 -0.23 -2.40
N ASP A 50 10.28 0.72 -3.15
CA ASP A 50 11.49 1.46 -2.78
C ASP A 50 11.18 2.70 -1.92
N ILE A 51 9.94 3.19 -1.89
CA ILE A 51 9.54 4.48 -1.28
C ILE A 51 9.27 4.36 0.23
N LYS A 52 10.20 3.84 1.02
CA LYS A 52 9.91 3.40 2.41
C LYS A 52 9.51 4.53 3.37
N VAL A 53 10.25 5.65 3.34
CA VAL A 53 10.11 6.72 4.34
C VAL A 53 8.79 7.46 4.21
N VAL A 54 8.45 7.92 3.00
CA VAL A 54 7.21 8.66 2.75
C VAL A 54 5.99 7.79 3.09
N MET A 55 6.09 6.48 2.81
CA MET A 55 5.04 5.53 3.15
C MET A 55 4.88 5.37 4.67
N ALA A 56 5.98 5.23 5.41
CA ALA A 56 5.95 5.17 6.88
C ALA A 56 5.41 6.46 7.52
N LEU A 57 5.69 7.62 6.92
CA LEU A 57 5.12 8.90 7.36
C LEU A 57 3.61 8.94 7.15
N GLY A 58 3.11 8.42 6.02
CA GLY A 58 1.67 8.26 5.77
C GLY A 58 1.00 7.37 6.82
N ASP A 59 1.57 6.18 7.08
CA ASP A 59 1.07 5.26 8.10
C ASP A 59 1.05 5.92 9.50
N SER A 60 2.09 6.70 9.83
CA SER A 60 2.16 7.42 11.11
C SER A 60 1.08 8.50 11.23
N LEU A 61 0.79 9.22 10.15
CA LEU A 61 -0.27 10.24 10.15
C LEU A 61 -1.64 9.59 10.27
N THR A 62 -1.93 8.55 9.49
CA THR A 62 -3.20 7.81 9.58
C THR A 62 -3.40 7.27 10.99
N ARG A 63 -2.36 6.67 11.58
CA ARG A 63 -2.41 6.17 12.95
C ARG A 63 -2.58 7.30 13.97
N GLY A 64 -1.88 8.41 13.80
CA GLY A 64 -2.05 9.59 14.65
C GLY A 64 -3.46 10.18 14.58
N ILE A 65 -4.08 10.21 13.39
CA ILE A 65 -5.45 10.65 13.22
C ILE A 65 -6.40 9.68 13.93
N VAL A 66 -6.23 8.37 13.76
CA VAL A 66 -7.05 7.32 14.41
C VAL A 66 -6.88 7.30 15.93
N GLU A 67 -5.67 7.50 16.44
CA GLU A 67 -5.41 7.52 17.90
C GLU A 67 -5.90 8.84 18.54
N ASN A 68 -5.89 9.96 17.82
CA ASN A 68 -6.40 11.24 18.33
C ASN A 68 -7.91 11.45 18.08
N SER A 69 -8.60 10.52 17.42
CA SER A 69 -10.05 10.56 17.22
C SER A 69 -10.86 10.02 18.40
N HIS A 70 -10.32 10.13 19.62
CA HIS A 70 -10.99 9.75 20.87
C HIS A 70 -12.34 10.48 21.12
N TRP A 71 -12.82 11.32 20.20
CA TRP A 71 -14.11 12.02 20.27
C TRP A 71 -14.81 12.23 18.90
N VAL A 72 -14.53 11.41 17.88
CA VAL A 72 -15.35 11.35 16.64
C VAL A 72 -15.96 9.98 16.42
#